data_AF-A0A930LUZ2-F1
#
_entry.id   AF-A0A930LUZ2-F1
#
_cell.length_a   1.000
_cell.length_b   1.000
_cell.length_c   1.000
_cell.angle_alpha   90.00
_cell.angle_beta   90.00
_cell.angle_gamma   90.00
#
_symmetry.space_group_name_H-M   'P 1'
#
loop_
_entity.id
_entity.type
_entity.pdbx_description
1 polymer ?
#
loop_
_entity_poly.entity_id
_entity_poly.type
_entity_poly.pdbx_seq_one_letter_code
_entity_poly.pdbx_strand_id
1 'polypeptide(L)'
;MRVGAIDCGTNSIRLLIADSTTEVVDGVEKTVLKDVVREMRIVRLGQGVDATGWLAQEALDRTFAAAREYAQLLKEHGADSVRFVATSAT
;
A
#
# COMPACT_ATOMS: atom_id res chain seq x y z
N MET A 1 -2.40 -15.22 -10.00
CA MET A 1 -3.24 -14.71 -8.90
C MET A 1 -3.16 -13.19 -8.88
N ARG A 2 -4.20 -12.50 -8.47
CA ARG A 2 -4.15 -11.04 -8.31
C ARG A 2 -3.85 -10.71 -6.85
N VAL A 3 -2.83 -9.89 -6.61
CA VAL A 3 -2.37 -9.53 -5.28
C VAL A 3 -2.41 -8.03 -5.06
N GLY A 4 -2.67 -7.63 -3.82
CA GLY A 4 -2.67 -6.25 -3.36
C GLY A 4 -1.60 -6.00 -2.29
N ALA A 5 -0.85 -4.92 -2.42
CA ALA A 5 0.08 -4.45 -1.41
C ALA A 5 -0.25 -2.99 -1.05
N ILE A 6 -0.40 -2.72 0.24
CA ILE A 6 -0.49 -1.36 0.77
C ILE A 6 0.74 -1.10 1.64
N ASP A 7 1.45 -0.02 1.35
CA ASP A 7 2.60 0.45 2.13
C ASP A 7 2.27 1.81 2.75
N CYS A 8 2.20 1.85 4.08
CA CYS A 8 1.89 3.04 4.85
C CYS A 8 3.15 3.60 5.51
N GLY A 9 3.74 4.62 4.89
CA GLY A 9 4.92 5.30 5.40
C GLY A 9 4.61 6.61 6.12
N THR A 10 5.67 7.27 6.60
CA THR A 10 5.62 8.58 7.26
C THR A 10 4.89 9.65 6.44
N ASN A 11 5.18 9.74 5.14
CA ASN A 11 4.67 10.82 4.29
C ASN A 11 3.53 10.39 3.37
N SER A 12 3.57 9.14 2.91
CA SER A 12 2.68 8.63 1.87
C SER A 12 2.15 7.25 2.21
N ILE A 13 0.92 6.98 1.75
CA ILE A 13 0.37 5.64 1.67
C ILE A 13 0.21 5.24 0.21
N ARG A 14 0.70 4.06 -0.15
CA ARG A 14 0.79 3.56 -1.52
C ARG A 14 -0.04 2.29 -1.67
N LEU A 15 -0.66 2.12 -2.82
CA LEU A 15 -1.33 0.88 -3.23
C LEU A 15 -0.69 0.36 -4.52
N LEU A 16 -0.42 -0.94 -4.55
CA LEU A 16 -0.13 -1.70 -5.76
C LEU A 16 -1.08 -2.90 -5.83
N ILE A 17 -1.84 -3.00 -6.91
CA ILE A 17 -2.55 -4.22 -7.31
C ILE A 17 -1.83 -4.76 -8.53
N ALA A 18 -1.42 -6.03 -8.49
CA ALA A 18 -0.68 -6.66 -9.57
C ALA A 18 -1.19 -8.07 -9.86
N ASP A 19 -1.16 -8.46 -11.12
CA ASP A 19 -1.28 -9.85 -11.54
C ASP A 19 0.08 -10.53 -11.35
N SER A 20 0.11 -11.57 -10.53
CA SER A 20 1.28 -12.38 -10.24
C SER A 20 1.21 -13.71 -10.98
N THR A 21 2.23 -13.94 -11.79
CA THR A 21 2.48 -15.19 -12.53
C THR A 21 3.84 -15.77 -12.13
N THR A 22 3.99 -17.08 -12.28
CA THR A 22 5.30 -17.74 -12.21
C THR A 22 5.73 -18.04 -13.62
N GLU A 23 6.93 -17.59 -13.99
CA GLU A 23 7.51 -17.79 -15.32
C GLU A 23 8.91 -18.38 -15.20
N VAL A 24 9.32 -19.19 -16.17
CA VAL A 24 10.68 -19.74 -16.24
C VAL A 24 11.54 -18.82 -17.09
N VAL A 25 12.54 -18.19 -16.46
CA VAL A 25 13.51 -17.31 -17.13
C VAL A 25 14.90 -17.86 -16.86
N ASP A 26 15.64 -18.19 -17.93
CA ASP A 26 16.97 -18.82 -17.86
C ASP A 26 16.99 -20.15 -17.06
N GLY A 27 15.91 -20.93 -17.18
CA GLY A 27 15.76 -22.21 -16.46
C GLY A 27 15.43 -22.07 -14.97
N VAL A 28 15.16 -20.85 -14.49
CA VAL A 28 14.81 -20.57 -13.09
C VAL A 28 13.37 -20.04 -13.01
N GLU A 29 12.57 -20.62 -12.11
CA GLU A 29 11.24 -20.10 -11.80
C GLU A 29 11.34 -18.75 -11.09
N LYS A 30 10.65 -17.74 -11.63
CA LYS A 30 10.58 -16.39 -11.07
C LYS A 30 9.13 -15.93 -10.99
N THR A 31 8.81 -15.23 -9.91
CA THR A 31 7.56 -14.49 -9.83
C THR A 31 7.66 -13.23 -10.68
N VAL A 32 6.77 -13.09 -11.65
CA VAL A 32 6.60 -11.89 -12.46
C VAL A 32 5.35 -11.16 -11.97
N LEU A 33 5.46 -9.85 -11.81
CA LEU A 33 4.35 -8.99 -11.42
C LEU A 33 4.03 -8.05 -12.57
N LYS A 34 2.76 -8.02 -12.98
CA LYS A 34 2.23 -7.03 -13.91
C LYS A 34 1.29 -6.10 -13.17
N ASP A 35 1.63 -4.81 -13.15
CA ASP A 35 0.82 -3.78 -12.52
C ASP A 35 -0.60 -3.72 -13.14
N VAL A 36 -1.61 -3.62 -12.26
CA VAL A 36 -3.02 -3.41 -12.62
C VAL A 36 -3.47 -2.03 -12.13
N VAL A 37 -3.21 -1.73 -10.86
CA VAL A 37 -3.47 -0.42 -10.25
C VAL A 37 -2.26 0.00 -9.45
N ARG A 38 -1.86 1.26 -9.58
CA ARG A 38 -0.78 1.86 -8.79
C ARG A 38 -1.21 3.26 -8.35
N GLU A 39 -1.38 3.43 -7.05
CA GLU A 39 -1.85 4.68 -6.46
C GLU A 39 -0.91 5.12 -5.33
N MET A 40 -0.86 6.44 -5.11
CA MET A 40 -0.12 7.04 -4.01
C MET A 40 -0.83 8.29 -3.53
N ARG A 41 -1.01 8.40 -2.20
CA ARG A 41 -1.55 9.58 -1.55
C ARG A 41 -0.56 10.11 -0.52
N ILE A 42 -0.38 11.43 -0.54
CA ILE A 42 0.35 12.13 0.52
C ILE A 42 -0.58 12.29 1.71
N VAL A 43 -0.25 11.66 2.82
CA VAL A 43 -1.06 11.68 4.05
C VAL A 43 -0.32 12.35 5.21
N ARG A 44 1.02 12.46 5.13
CA ARG A 44 1.88 13.05 6.17
C ARG A 44 1.56 12.50 7.56
N LEU A 45 1.49 11.18 7.68
CA LEU A 45 1.18 10.48 8.92
C LEU A 45 2.15 10.86 10.06
N GLY A 46 3.43 11.01 9.75
CA GLY A 46 4.47 11.40 10.71
C GLY A 46 4.54 12.89 11.05
N GLN A 47 3.57 13.70 10.61
CA GLN A 47 3.62 15.14 10.91
C GLN A 47 3.61 15.38 12.43
N GLY A 48 4.61 16.12 12.93
CA GLY A 48 4.68 16.53 14.33
C GLY A 48 4.99 15.41 15.33
N VAL A 49 5.29 14.18 14.88
CA VAL A 49 5.58 13.05 15.77
C VAL A 49 6.92 13.25 16.48
N ASP A 50 7.98 13.67 15.79
CA ASP A 50 9.27 14.01 16.42
C ASP A 50 9.14 14.97 17.62
N ALA A 51 8.18 15.92 17.55
CA ALA A 51 7.98 16.94 18.58
C ALA A 51 7.03 16.49 19.70
N THR A 52 6.03 15.66 19.39
CA THR A 52 4.93 15.34 20.31
C THR A 52 4.96 13.89 20.81
N GLY A 53 5.63 12.99 20.09
CA GLY A 53 5.55 11.54 20.25
C GLY A 53 4.22 10.93 19.81
N TRP A 54 3.30 11.72 19.22
CA TRP A 54 1.95 11.28 18.87
C TRP A 54 1.61 11.57 17.41
N LEU A 55 0.81 10.68 16.82
CA LEU A 55 0.21 10.91 15.50
C LEU A 55 -0.89 11.96 15.61
N ALA A 56 -0.80 13.01 14.80
CA ALA A 56 -1.85 14.03 14.74
C ALA A 56 -3.17 13.43 14.21
N GLN A 57 -4.30 13.81 14.81
CA GLN A 57 -5.62 13.28 14.43
C GLN A 57 -5.94 13.54 12.95
N GLU A 58 -5.60 14.72 12.44
CA GLU A 58 -5.85 15.07 11.04
C GLU A 58 -5.01 14.21 10.07
N ALA A 59 -3.85 13.74 10.52
CA ALA A 59 -3.00 12.84 9.73
C ALA A 59 -3.57 11.41 9.70
N LEU A 60 -4.11 10.95 10.83
CA LEU A 60 -4.85 9.70 10.92
C LEU A 60 -6.10 9.74 10.02
N ASP A 61 -6.87 10.82 10.06
CA ASP A 61 -8.10 10.95 9.28
C ASP A 61 -7.84 10.85 7.77
N ARG A 62 -6.80 11.53 7.26
CA ARG A 62 -6.36 11.42 5.87
C ARG A 62 -5.91 10.00 5.52
N THR A 63 -5.16 9.36 6.41
CA THR A 63 -4.65 8.00 6.21
C THR A 63 -5.79 6.99 6.17
N PHE A 64 -6.77 7.11 7.05
CA PHE A 64 -7.95 6.25 7.04
C PHE A 64 -8.85 6.48 5.83
N ALA A 65 -8.99 7.72 5.36
CA ALA A 65 -9.71 8.01 4.12
C ALA A 65 -9.05 7.29 2.93
N ALA A 66 -7.73 7.46 2.75
CA ALA A 66 -6.99 6.78 1.69
C ALA A 66 -7.04 5.24 1.82
N ALA A 67 -6.92 4.69 3.03
CA ALA A 67 -7.01 3.25 3.24
C ALA A 67 -8.40 2.67 2.88
N ARG A 68 -9.48 3.43 3.14
CA ARG A 68 -10.84 3.04 2.72
C ARG A 68 -11.00 3.03 1.20
N GLU A 69 -10.48 4.06 0.52
CA GLU A 69 -10.46 4.11 -0.95
C GLU A 69 -9.67 2.93 -1.53
N TYR A 70 -8.50 2.63 -0.98
CA TYR A 70 -7.70 1.49 -1.42
C TYR A 70 -8.38 0.15 -1.17
N ALA A 71 -9.11 0.00 -0.06
CA ALA A 71 -9.91 -1.19 0.20
C ALA A 71 -11.05 -1.36 -0.82
N GLN A 72 -11.65 -0.27 -1.32
CA GLN A 72 -12.60 -0.32 -2.43
C GLN A 72 -11.92 -0.77 -3.73
N LEU A 73 -10.79 -0.14 -4.11
CA LEU A 73 -10.04 -0.51 -5.31
C LEU A 73 -9.62 -1.99 -5.30
N LEU A 74 -9.16 -2.51 -4.16
CA LEU A 74 -8.80 -3.92 -4.00
C LEU A 74 -9.97 -4.87 -4.24
N LYS A 75 -11.16 -4.51 -3.74
CA LYS A 75 -12.40 -5.28 -3.96
C LYS A 75 -12.84 -5.22 -5.42
N GLU A 76 -12.87 -4.03 -6.00
CA GLU A 76 -13.28 -3.80 -7.39
C GLU A 76 -12.41 -4.57 -8.38
N HIS A 77 -11.10 -4.65 -8.12
CA HIS A 77 -10.17 -5.37 -8.98
C HIS A 77 -10.05 -6.86 -8.66
N GLY A 78 -10.71 -7.35 -7.61
CA GLY A 78 -10.70 -8.77 -7.24
C GLY A 78 -9.32 -9.26 -6.77
N ALA A 79 -8.67 -8.55 -5.85
CA ALA A 79 -7.43 -9.03 -5.25
C ALA A 79 -7.68 -10.28 -4.37
N ASP A 80 -7.02 -11.40 -4.71
CA ASP A 80 -7.12 -12.68 -4.02
C ASP A 80 -6.41 -12.66 -2.65
N SER A 81 -5.33 -11.90 -2.55
CA SER A 81 -4.51 -11.77 -1.35
C SER A 81 -4.04 -10.33 -1.18
N VAL A 82 -4.10 -9.83 0.05
CA VAL A 82 -3.75 -8.45 0.38
C VAL A 82 -2.78 -8.42 1.56
N ARG A 83 -1.70 -7.64 1.42
CA ARG A 83 -0.79 -7.33 2.52
C ARG A 83 -0.74 -5.82 2.76
N PHE A 84 -1.09 -5.41 3.96
CA PHE A 84 -0.83 -4.05 4.46
C PHE A 84 0.42 -4.07 5.33
N VAL A 85 1.39 -3.21 5.04
CA VAL A 85 2.58 -2.98 5.87
C VAL A 85 2.67 -1.50 6.25
N ALA A 86 3.25 -1.24 7.41
CA ALA A 86 3.54 0.11 7.87
C ALA A 86 5.01 0.19 8.30
N THR A 87 5.67 1.29 7.96
CA THR A 87 7.00 1.62 8.48
C THR A 87 6.89 2.54 9.70
N SER A 88 8.01 2.79 10.38
CA SER A 88 8.05 3.83 11.41
C SER A 88 7.64 5.19 10.81
N ALA A 89 6.88 5.96 11.57
CA ALA A 89 6.45 7.31 11.21
C ALA A 89 7.32 8.41 11.86
N THR A 90 8.43 8.03 12.51
CA THR A 90 9.44 8.85 13.23
C THR A 90 8.89 9.75 14.31
#